data_AF-N1UP84-F1
#
_entry.id   AF-N1UP84-F1
#
_cell.length_a   1.000
_cell.length_b   1.000
_cell.length_c   1.000
_cell.angle_alpha   90.00
_cell.angle_beta   90.00
_cell.angle_gamma   90.00
#
_symmetry.space_group_name_H-M   'P 1'
#
loop_
_entity.id
_entity.type
_entity.pdbx_description
1 polymer ?
#
loop_
_entity_poly.entity_id
_entity_poly.type
_entity_poly.pdbx_seq_one_letter_code
_entity_poly.pdbx_strand_id
1 'polypeptide(L)'
;MTRNYSNESLLAFLNDCIHPQIKSDISILIRDEDIKKTVSIECAGKSARFALSILKVKYGVDVFFHDWKLVVQKAFVHTNLFEKSKNKRIQKSQNASASGSPDPVGEFPVFRVGFNIIQDDLNAREKKDIKITVRGEDPKTGTTYKGSYGTGEERFFEVDGLDRAGAEKRAKELFMEHCGSGFNGKFLTFGYPSVTHSQVIHVIDLDHPSRTAKSFVEKVTKTFGMNGYRQEIWPGFFFEPPKKSGSKPPKNESKFRNDYTGPQP
;
A
#
# COMPACT_ATOMS: atom_id res chain seq x y z
N MET A 1 12.34 -11.45 -14.92
CA MET A 1 13.77 -11.47 -14.60
C MET A 1 14.39 -12.74 -15.14
N THR A 2 15.48 -12.61 -15.90
CA THR A 2 16.13 -13.73 -16.62
C THR A 2 17.31 -14.33 -15.87
N ARG A 3 17.88 -13.61 -14.89
CA ARG A 3 19.09 -14.03 -14.16
C ARG A 3 19.06 -13.60 -12.69
N ASN A 4 19.98 -14.15 -11.91
CA ASN A 4 20.31 -13.68 -10.56
C ASN A 4 21.39 -12.59 -10.65
N TYR A 5 21.45 -11.73 -9.64
CA TYR A 5 22.44 -10.66 -9.54
C TYR A 5 23.32 -10.91 -8.32
N SER A 6 24.64 -10.84 -8.51
CA SER A 6 25.63 -11.04 -7.44
C SER A 6 26.66 -9.91 -7.51
N ASN A 7 26.55 -8.94 -6.59
CA ASN A 7 27.38 -7.72 -6.55
C ASN A 7 27.38 -6.94 -7.88
N GLU A 8 26.26 -6.94 -8.59
CA GLU A 8 26.11 -6.19 -9.85
C GLU A 8 25.60 -4.77 -9.61
N SER A 9 25.74 -3.90 -10.61
CA SER A 9 25.24 -2.52 -10.56
C SER A 9 23.72 -2.47 -10.37
N LEU A 10 23.27 -1.63 -9.43
CA LEU A 10 21.85 -1.33 -9.19
C LEU A 10 21.18 -0.83 -10.47
N LEU A 11 21.87 -0.02 -11.28
CA LEU A 11 21.33 0.48 -12.54
C LEU A 11 21.10 -0.64 -13.55
N ALA A 12 22.01 -1.63 -13.61
CA ALA A 12 21.83 -2.78 -14.50
C ALA A 12 20.61 -3.61 -14.06
N PHE A 13 20.48 -3.86 -12.76
CA PHE A 13 19.32 -4.54 -12.18
C PHE A 13 17.99 -3.83 -12.48
N LEU A 14 17.93 -2.51 -12.28
CA LEU A 14 16.72 -1.72 -12.53
C LEU A 14 16.38 -1.68 -14.02
N ASN A 15 17.37 -1.56 -14.90
CA ASN A 15 17.18 -1.61 -16.34
C ASN A 15 16.65 -2.96 -16.84
N ASP A 16 16.96 -4.05 -16.15
CA ASP A 16 16.43 -5.38 -16.46
C ASP A 16 15.02 -5.60 -15.86
N CYS A 17 14.61 -4.74 -14.93
CA CYS A 17 13.24 -4.71 -14.39
C CYS A 17 12.27 -3.95 -15.31
N ILE A 18 12.76 -3.09 -16.22
CA ILE A 18 11.95 -2.34 -17.18
C ILE A 18 11.63 -3.23 -18.38
N HIS A 19 10.38 -3.19 -18.84
CA HIS A 19 9.96 -3.98 -19.98
C HIS A 19 10.71 -3.52 -21.26
N PRO A 20 11.21 -4.43 -22.12
CA PRO A 20 12.05 -4.09 -23.26
C PRO A 20 11.44 -3.04 -24.22
N GLN A 21 10.12 -3.08 -24.41
CA GLN A 21 9.41 -2.18 -25.33
C GLN A 21 9.41 -0.71 -24.89
N ILE A 22 9.50 -0.43 -23.59
CA ILE A 22 9.43 0.93 -23.02
C ILE A 22 10.79 1.37 -22.46
N LYS A 23 11.82 0.55 -22.62
CA LYS A 23 13.13 0.77 -22.01
C LYS A 23 13.84 2.02 -22.54
N SER A 24 13.63 2.38 -23.81
CA SER A 24 14.18 3.60 -24.41
C SER A 24 13.56 4.88 -23.86
N ASP A 25 12.30 4.81 -23.45
CA ASP A 25 11.48 5.97 -23.15
C ASP A 25 11.50 6.31 -21.64
N ILE A 26 12.03 5.40 -20.84
CA ILE A 26 12.06 5.51 -19.39
C ILE A 26 13.44 5.93 -18.92
N SER A 27 13.48 7.01 -18.13
CA SER A 27 14.68 7.43 -17.43
C SER A 27 14.68 6.92 -15.98
N ILE A 28 15.84 6.48 -15.48
CA ILE A 28 15.98 6.07 -14.07
C ILE A 28 16.48 7.27 -13.28
N LEU A 29 15.72 7.68 -12.26
CA LEU A 29 16.07 8.80 -11.37
C LEU A 29 16.36 8.26 -9.96
N ILE A 30 17.61 8.33 -9.52
CA ILE A 30 18.01 8.00 -8.15
C ILE A 30 17.99 9.30 -7.34
N ARG A 31 17.12 9.38 -6.33
CA ARG A 31 16.93 10.59 -5.51
C ARG A 31 17.95 10.71 -4.38
N ASP A 32 18.33 9.60 -3.77
CA ASP A 32 19.21 9.59 -2.60
C ASP A 32 20.60 9.06 -2.99
N GLU A 33 21.65 9.85 -2.76
CA GLU A 33 23.02 9.55 -3.19
C GLU A 33 23.67 8.37 -2.43
N ASP A 34 23.16 8.08 -1.24
CA ASP A 34 23.70 7.06 -0.34
C ASP A 34 23.04 5.68 -0.51
N ILE A 35 22.18 5.52 -1.51
CA ILE A 35 21.69 4.22 -1.93
C ILE A 35 22.86 3.39 -2.47
N LYS A 36 22.96 2.13 -2.01
CA LYS A 36 23.99 1.20 -2.47
C LYS A 36 23.89 1.03 -3.98
N LYS A 37 25.00 1.33 -4.67
CA LYS A 37 25.12 1.20 -6.14
C LYS A 37 25.24 -0.24 -6.61
N THR A 38 25.36 -1.21 -5.69
CA THR A 38 25.48 -2.64 -6.00
C THR A 38 24.42 -3.47 -5.30
N VAL A 39 23.96 -4.54 -5.96
CA VAL A 39 22.88 -5.41 -5.49
C VAL A 39 23.22 -6.90 -5.67
N SER A 40 22.71 -7.70 -4.73
CA SER A 40 22.84 -9.16 -4.68
C SER A 40 21.47 -9.79 -4.40
N ILE A 41 20.77 -10.16 -5.47
CA ILE A 41 19.37 -10.58 -5.47
C ILE A 41 19.18 -11.83 -6.31
N GLU A 42 18.63 -12.87 -5.68
CA GLU A 42 18.16 -14.08 -6.34
C GLU A 42 16.75 -13.83 -6.89
N CYS A 43 16.63 -13.73 -8.21
CA CYS A 43 15.35 -13.44 -8.87
C CYS A 43 15.20 -14.09 -10.25
N ALA A 44 16.07 -15.04 -10.63
CA ALA A 44 15.93 -15.78 -11.88
C ALA A 44 14.56 -16.46 -11.99
N GLY A 45 13.89 -16.28 -13.14
CA GLY A 45 12.54 -16.82 -13.38
C GLY A 45 11.42 -16.15 -12.58
N LYS A 46 11.69 -15.03 -11.89
CA LYS A 46 10.68 -14.27 -11.14
C LYS A 46 10.30 -12.97 -11.86
N SER A 47 9.20 -12.34 -11.42
CA SER A 47 8.74 -11.06 -11.97
C SER A 47 9.64 -9.89 -11.51
N ALA A 48 9.64 -8.80 -12.28
CA ALA A 48 10.32 -7.56 -11.90
C ALA A 48 9.78 -7.02 -10.56
N ARG A 49 8.46 -7.08 -10.34
CA ARG A 49 7.83 -6.71 -9.06
C ARG A 49 8.40 -7.51 -7.88
N PHE A 50 8.58 -8.82 -8.03
CA PHE A 50 9.19 -9.64 -6.98
C PHE A 50 10.63 -9.20 -6.69
N ALA A 51 11.42 -8.97 -7.73
CA ALA A 51 12.79 -8.51 -7.59
C ALA A 51 12.87 -7.15 -6.87
N LEU A 52 12.01 -6.19 -7.23
CA LEU A 52 11.89 -4.89 -6.56
C LEU A 52 11.42 -5.02 -5.10
N SER A 53 10.54 -5.97 -4.79
CA SER A 53 10.13 -6.23 -3.41
C SER A 53 11.30 -6.74 -2.54
N ILE A 54 12.17 -7.60 -3.10
CA ILE A 54 13.39 -8.02 -2.39
C ILE A 54 14.35 -6.85 -2.23
N LEU A 55 14.48 -5.99 -3.26
CA LEU A 55 15.29 -4.78 -3.16
C LEU A 55 14.84 -3.91 -1.98
N LYS A 56 13.53 -3.73 -1.80
CA LYS A 56 12.95 -3.02 -0.66
C LYS A 56 13.27 -3.66 0.68
N VAL A 57 13.11 -4.98 0.79
CA VAL A 57 13.36 -5.71 2.03
C VAL A 57 14.84 -5.76 2.41
N LYS A 58 15.73 -6.05 1.45
CA LYS A 58 17.17 -6.22 1.72
C LYS A 58 17.92 -4.90 1.86
N TYR A 59 17.55 -3.90 1.06
CA TYR A 59 18.31 -2.66 0.93
C TYR A 59 17.57 -1.43 1.42
N GLY A 60 16.29 -1.56 1.79
CA GLY A 60 15.49 -0.41 2.23
C GLY A 60 15.31 0.61 1.12
N VAL A 61 15.19 0.16 -0.13
CA VAL A 61 15.04 1.02 -1.32
C VAL A 61 13.65 0.81 -1.91
N ASP A 62 12.90 1.88 -2.11
CA ASP A 62 11.62 1.87 -2.80
C ASP A 62 11.79 2.32 -4.24
N VAL A 63 11.06 1.66 -5.14
CA VAL A 63 11.13 1.93 -6.57
C VAL A 63 9.71 2.04 -7.10
N PHE A 64 9.39 3.16 -7.75
CA PHE A 64 8.08 3.40 -8.32
C PHE A 64 8.19 4.16 -9.65
N PHE A 65 7.15 4.03 -10.46
CA PHE A 65 7.08 4.67 -11.77
C PHE A 65 6.28 5.98 -11.66
N HIS A 66 6.85 7.09 -12.13
CA HIS A 66 6.20 8.40 -12.13
C HIS A 66 6.73 9.26 -13.28
N ASP A 67 5.84 9.87 -14.06
CA ASP A 67 6.16 10.77 -15.18
C ASP A 67 7.20 10.23 -16.17
N TRP A 68 7.03 8.98 -16.62
CA TRP A 68 8.00 8.28 -17.49
C TRP A 68 9.38 8.11 -16.88
N LYS A 69 9.48 8.19 -15.56
CA LYS A 69 10.71 7.95 -14.80
C LYS A 69 10.51 6.82 -13.82
N LEU A 70 11.51 5.95 -13.75
CA LEU A 70 11.64 4.99 -12.66
C LEU A 70 12.37 5.69 -11.51
N VAL A 71 11.61 6.12 -10.51
CA VAL A 71 12.13 6.82 -9.34
C VAL A 71 12.59 5.81 -8.30
N VAL A 72 13.84 5.95 -7.88
CA VAL A 72 14.50 5.13 -6.87
C VAL A 72 14.82 6.03 -5.69
N GLN A 73 14.29 5.68 -4.52
CA GLN A 73 14.54 6.43 -3.30
C GLN A 73 14.65 5.46 -2.12
N LYS A 74 15.19 5.91 -0.99
CA LYS A 74 15.10 5.16 0.24
C LYS A 74 13.65 4.91 0.58
N ALA A 75 13.35 3.66 0.89
CA ALA A 75 12.10 3.32 1.53
C ALA A 75 12.01 4.13 2.82
N PHE A 76 11.02 5.01 2.89
CA PHE A 76 10.73 5.74 4.11
C PHE A 76 10.27 4.71 5.15
N VAL A 77 11.21 4.21 5.94
CA VAL A 77 10.90 3.45 7.13
C VAL A 77 10.50 4.50 8.15
N HIS A 78 9.20 4.75 8.30
CA HIS A 78 8.74 5.28 9.57
C HIS A 78 9.23 4.28 10.63
N THR A 79 9.95 4.77 11.63
CA THR A 79 10.49 3.99 12.76
C THR A 79 9.45 3.05 13.38
N ASN A 80 8.16 3.31 13.18
CA ASN A 80 7.06 2.58 13.77
C ASN A 80 6.33 1.59 12.86
N LEU A 81 6.77 1.36 11.61
CA LEU A 81 6.09 0.41 10.71
C LEU A 81 6.68 -1.02 10.77
N PHE A 82 7.93 -1.20 11.21
CA PHE A 82 8.54 -2.54 11.31
C PHE A 82 9.51 -2.77 12.49
N GLU A 83 9.78 -1.80 13.37
CA GLU A 83 10.55 -2.09 14.58
C GLU A 83 9.67 -2.75 15.65
N LYS A 84 9.70 -4.09 15.70
CA LYS A 84 9.68 -4.76 16.99
C LYS A 84 11.04 -4.57 17.65
N SER A 85 11.40 -3.34 18.04
CA SER A 85 12.57 -3.10 18.87
C SER A 85 12.10 -2.84 20.30
N LYS A 86 12.47 -3.78 21.17
CA LYS A 86 12.30 -3.68 22.61
C LYS A 86 13.16 -2.51 23.09
N ASN A 87 12.64 -1.29 23.20
CA ASN A 87 13.28 -0.26 24.03
C ASN A 87 12.26 0.71 24.63
N LYS A 88 11.96 0.47 25.91
CA LYS A 88 10.90 1.08 26.72
C LYS A 88 11.25 2.46 27.30
N ARG A 89 12.14 3.23 26.68
CA ARG A 89 12.70 4.44 27.32
C ARG A 89 12.47 5.78 26.63
N ILE A 90 11.82 5.82 25.46
CA ILE A 90 11.51 7.07 24.75
C ILE A 90 9.99 7.18 24.59
N GLN A 91 9.26 7.36 25.70
CA GLN A 91 7.80 7.56 25.69
C GLN A 91 7.35 8.70 26.61
N LYS A 92 8.20 9.71 26.85
CA LYS A 92 7.82 10.87 27.66
C LYS A 92 8.24 12.18 27.00
N SER A 93 7.59 12.54 25.90
CA SER A 93 7.41 13.95 25.51
C SER A 93 6.59 14.08 24.22
N GLN A 94 5.36 13.57 24.19
CA GLN A 94 4.36 13.98 23.18
C GLN A 94 2.94 13.46 23.50
N ASN A 95 2.56 13.42 24.78
CA ASN A 95 1.17 13.21 25.18
C ASN A 95 0.56 14.54 25.61
N ALA A 96 0.20 15.37 24.64
CA ALA A 96 -0.75 16.47 24.86
C ALA A 96 -1.26 16.99 23.51
N SER A 97 -2.28 16.32 22.93
CA SER A 97 -3.32 16.97 22.12
C SER A 97 -4.49 16.01 21.90
N ALA A 98 -5.69 16.55 22.08
CA ALA A 98 -6.94 15.88 22.38
C ALA A 98 -7.52 14.98 21.26
N SER A 99 -7.84 13.73 21.63
CA SER A 99 -9.17 13.10 21.51
C SER A 99 -8.98 11.58 21.53
N GLY A 100 -9.50 10.91 22.57
CA GLY A 100 -9.19 9.51 22.87
C GLY A 100 -9.85 8.48 21.94
N SER A 101 -9.01 7.66 21.32
CA SER A 101 -9.18 6.20 21.21
C SER A 101 -7.78 5.56 21.24
N PRO A 102 -7.55 4.47 22.00
CA PRO A 102 -6.24 3.82 22.05
C PRO A 102 -6.16 2.73 20.96
N ASP A 103 -6.03 3.15 19.71
CA ASP A 103 -5.77 2.23 18.60
C ASP A 103 -4.26 1.93 18.46
N PRO A 104 -3.88 0.72 18.01
CA PRO A 104 -2.58 0.14 18.31
C PRO A 104 -1.45 0.76 17.48
N VAL A 105 -0.45 1.29 18.18
CA VAL A 105 0.99 1.37 17.85
C VAL A 105 1.31 1.48 16.35
N GLY A 106 1.34 2.73 15.90
CA GLY A 106 1.72 3.20 14.57
C GLY A 106 0.91 4.46 14.28
N GLU A 107 1.44 5.65 14.60
CA GLU A 107 0.74 6.91 14.29
C GLU A 107 0.71 7.11 12.77
N PHE A 108 -0.41 6.75 12.14
CA PHE A 108 -0.69 7.11 10.75
C PHE A 108 -1.00 8.62 10.69
N PRO A 109 -0.60 9.32 9.62
CA PRO A 109 -1.08 10.67 9.36
C PRO A 109 -2.61 10.72 9.40
N VAL A 110 -3.14 11.62 10.23
CA VAL A 110 -4.59 11.77 10.42
C VAL A 110 -5.08 12.98 9.63
N PHE A 111 -6.11 12.75 8.82
CA PHE A 111 -6.84 13.79 8.11
C PHE A 111 -8.28 13.81 8.61
N ARG A 112 -8.69 14.96 9.15
CA ARG A 112 -10.02 15.22 9.69
C ARG A 112 -10.77 16.14 8.73
N VAL A 113 -11.93 15.67 8.29
CA VAL A 113 -12.90 16.48 7.53
C VAL A 113 -13.27 17.70 8.38
N GLY A 114 -13.31 18.89 7.76
CA GLY A 114 -13.61 20.15 8.45
C GLY A 114 -12.46 20.73 9.29
N PHE A 115 -11.29 20.08 9.34
CA PHE A 115 -10.12 20.57 10.09
C PHE A 115 -8.89 20.78 9.21
N ASN A 116 -8.21 19.70 8.80
CA ASN A 116 -7.02 19.76 7.94
C ASN A 116 -7.30 19.25 6.52
N ILE A 117 -8.53 18.84 6.22
CA ILE A 117 -9.03 18.67 4.86
C ILE A 117 -9.72 19.97 4.45
N ILE A 118 -9.25 20.56 3.35
CA ILE A 118 -9.74 21.84 2.82
C ILE A 118 -10.99 21.59 1.98
N GLN A 119 -10.93 20.58 1.13
CA GLN A 119 -11.99 20.16 0.24
C GLN A 119 -11.85 18.67 0.00
N ASP A 120 -12.96 17.96 -0.09
CA ASP A 120 -12.98 16.55 -0.41
C ASP A 120 -14.08 16.20 -1.41
N ASP A 121 -13.82 15.17 -2.19
CA ASP A 121 -14.78 14.47 -3.05
C ASP A 121 -14.68 12.97 -2.69
N LEU A 122 -14.73 12.68 -1.38
CA LEU A 122 -14.48 11.34 -0.86
C LEU A 122 -15.78 10.55 -0.75
N ASN A 123 -15.80 9.42 -1.45
CA ASN A 123 -16.84 8.42 -1.36
C ASN A 123 -16.33 7.21 -0.57
N ALA A 124 -16.79 7.06 0.67
CA ALA A 124 -16.45 5.90 1.49
C ALA A 124 -17.03 4.63 0.88
N ARG A 125 -16.20 3.58 0.84
CA ARG A 125 -16.61 2.25 0.41
C ARG A 125 -16.30 1.27 1.52
N GLU A 126 -17.35 0.62 2.00
CA GLU A 126 -17.24 -0.49 2.92
C GLU A 126 -16.59 -1.71 2.26
N LYS A 127 -16.02 -2.57 3.10
CA LYS A 127 -15.50 -3.86 2.67
C LYS A 127 -16.62 -4.66 2.02
N LYS A 128 -16.43 -5.03 0.75
CA LYS A 128 -17.33 -5.94 0.04
C LYS A 128 -16.67 -7.30 -0.07
N ASP A 129 -17.48 -8.34 0.16
CA ASP A 129 -17.11 -9.72 -0.11
C ASP A 129 -17.01 -9.91 -1.63
N ILE A 130 -15.77 -9.96 -2.13
CA ILE A 130 -15.45 -10.18 -3.54
C ILE A 130 -14.67 -11.49 -3.69
N LYS A 131 -14.93 -12.21 -4.77
CA LYS A 131 -14.13 -13.35 -5.17
C LYS A 131 -13.27 -12.96 -6.36
N ILE A 132 -11.96 -12.97 -6.19
CA ILE A 132 -11.04 -12.67 -7.28
C ILE A 132 -10.62 -13.96 -7.95
N THR A 133 -10.81 -14.01 -9.26
CA THR A 133 -10.38 -15.10 -10.11
C THR A 133 -9.32 -14.59 -11.07
N VAL A 134 -8.11 -15.13 -10.98
CA VAL A 134 -7.04 -14.89 -11.94
C VAL A 134 -7.02 -16.03 -12.93
N ARG A 135 -7.08 -15.68 -14.22
CA ARG A 135 -6.82 -16.60 -15.33
C ARG A 135 -5.47 -16.25 -15.92
N GLY A 136 -4.64 -17.26 -16.13
CA GLY A 136 -3.38 -17.10 -16.83
C GLY A 136 -3.23 -18.18 -17.88
N GLU A 137 -2.58 -17.83 -18.98
CA GLU A 137 -2.18 -18.78 -20.00
C GLU A 137 -0.66 -18.93 -19.94
N ASP A 138 -0.18 -20.17 -20.02
CA ASP A 138 1.24 -20.42 -20.23
C ASP A 138 1.55 -20.29 -21.73
N PRO A 139 2.32 -19.27 -22.15
CA PRO A 139 2.60 -19.02 -23.56
C PRO A 139 3.43 -20.14 -24.22
N LYS A 140 4.00 -21.07 -23.45
CA LYS A 140 4.76 -22.20 -23.99
C LYS A 140 3.91 -23.46 -24.22
N THR A 141 2.83 -23.63 -23.46
CA THR A 141 2.03 -24.86 -23.46
C THR A 141 0.58 -24.63 -23.89
N GLY A 142 0.13 -23.38 -24.00
CA GLY A 142 -1.27 -23.03 -24.31
C GLY A 142 -2.26 -23.47 -23.23
N THR A 143 -1.76 -23.89 -22.07
CA THR A 143 -2.60 -24.40 -20.98
C THR A 143 -3.10 -23.23 -20.14
N THR A 144 -4.41 -23.16 -19.96
CA THR A 144 -5.03 -22.15 -19.10
C THR A 144 -5.07 -22.61 -17.65
N TYR A 145 -4.62 -21.76 -16.74
CA TYR A 145 -4.68 -21.97 -15.30
C TYR A 145 -5.63 -20.95 -14.65
N LYS A 146 -6.37 -21.41 -13.63
CA LYS A 146 -7.32 -20.59 -12.87
C LYS A 146 -6.98 -20.68 -11.38
N GLY A 147 -6.78 -19.54 -10.74
CA GLY A 147 -6.68 -19.41 -9.29
C GLY A 147 -7.80 -18.49 -8.78
N SER A 148 -8.43 -18.84 -7.67
CA SER A 148 -9.48 -18.00 -7.08
C SER A 148 -9.29 -17.82 -5.57
N TYR A 149 -9.57 -16.62 -5.08
CA TYR A 149 -9.50 -16.30 -3.65
C TYR A 149 -10.63 -15.36 -3.23
N GLY A 150 -11.26 -15.66 -2.09
CA GLY A 150 -12.40 -14.91 -1.55
C GLY A 150 -13.75 -15.59 -1.74
N THR A 151 -14.77 -14.98 -1.15
CA THR A 151 -16.17 -15.38 -1.19
C THR A 151 -16.98 -14.15 -1.61
N GLY A 152 -17.94 -14.28 -2.52
CA GLY A 152 -18.79 -13.17 -2.98
C GLY A 152 -18.72 -12.90 -4.48
N GLU A 153 -18.92 -11.65 -4.88
CA GLU A 153 -19.07 -11.24 -6.30
C GLU A 153 -17.77 -11.49 -7.09
N GLU A 154 -17.86 -12.19 -8.23
CA GLU A 154 -16.68 -12.59 -9.00
C GLU A 154 -16.10 -11.44 -9.83
N ARG A 155 -14.79 -11.20 -9.67
CA ARG A 155 -13.99 -10.34 -10.54
C ARG A 155 -12.92 -11.15 -11.25
N PHE A 156 -12.82 -10.97 -12.56
CA PHE A 156 -11.84 -11.65 -13.41
C PHE A 156 -10.66 -10.75 -13.72
N PHE A 157 -9.46 -11.31 -13.59
CA PHE A 157 -8.22 -10.68 -14.01
C PHE A 157 -7.44 -11.65 -14.89
N GLU A 158 -7.03 -11.18 -16.06
CA GLU A 158 -6.21 -11.94 -16.99
C GLU A 158 -4.75 -11.54 -16.78
N VAL A 159 -3.91 -12.52 -16.50
CA VAL A 159 -2.47 -12.31 -16.25
C VAL A 159 -1.68 -13.43 -16.91
N ASP A 160 -0.93 -13.07 -17.95
CA ASP A 160 -0.15 -14.02 -18.74
C ASP A 160 1.10 -14.51 -18.01
N GLY A 161 1.51 -15.75 -18.31
CA GLY A 161 2.78 -16.32 -17.85
C GLY A 161 2.78 -16.77 -16.38
N LEU A 162 1.60 -17.05 -15.80
CA LEU A 162 1.48 -17.62 -14.47
C LEU A 162 1.19 -19.13 -14.53
N ASP A 163 1.85 -19.88 -13.64
CA ASP A 163 1.49 -21.26 -13.32
C ASP A 163 0.30 -21.30 -12.35
N ARG A 164 -0.27 -22.49 -12.11
CA ARG A 164 -1.43 -22.65 -11.21
C ARG A 164 -1.20 -22.07 -9.81
N ALA A 165 -0.03 -22.34 -9.22
CA ALA A 165 0.33 -21.80 -7.91
C ALA A 165 0.52 -20.27 -7.93
N GLY A 166 1.09 -19.74 -9.02
CA GLY A 166 1.22 -18.31 -9.26
C GLY A 166 -0.13 -17.61 -9.42
N ALA A 167 -1.09 -18.23 -10.11
CA ALA A 167 -2.45 -17.70 -10.28
C ALA A 167 -3.20 -17.60 -8.94
N GLU A 168 -3.11 -18.61 -8.07
CA GLU A 168 -3.71 -18.56 -6.73
C GLU A 168 -3.04 -17.51 -5.83
N LYS A 169 -1.71 -17.42 -5.86
CA LYS A 169 -0.99 -16.38 -5.12
C LYS A 169 -1.38 -14.99 -5.61
N ARG A 170 -1.49 -14.80 -6.93
CA ARG A 170 -1.88 -13.53 -7.54
C ARG A 170 -3.32 -13.16 -7.20
N ALA A 171 -4.23 -14.13 -7.19
CA ALA A 171 -5.62 -13.93 -6.76
C ALA A 171 -5.68 -13.44 -5.30
N LYS A 172 -4.85 -13.99 -4.42
CA LYS A 172 -4.76 -13.55 -3.03
C LYS A 172 -4.19 -12.13 -2.90
N GLU A 173 -3.15 -11.78 -3.65
CA GLU A 173 -2.60 -10.41 -3.66
C GLU A 173 -3.64 -9.38 -4.13
N LEU A 174 -4.27 -9.64 -5.27
CA LEU A 174 -5.33 -8.78 -5.82
C LEU A 174 -6.51 -8.69 -4.84
N PHE A 175 -6.84 -9.78 -4.14
CA PHE A 175 -7.93 -9.76 -3.16
C PHE A 175 -7.61 -8.78 -2.03
N MET A 176 -6.38 -8.76 -1.53
CA MET A 176 -5.97 -7.81 -0.49
C MET A 176 -5.98 -6.36 -1.00
N GLU A 177 -5.72 -6.15 -2.29
CA GLU A 177 -5.78 -4.82 -2.94
C GLU A 177 -7.23 -4.32 -3.14
N HIS A 178 -8.18 -5.21 -3.42
CA HIS A 178 -9.55 -4.81 -3.80
C HIS A 178 -10.64 -5.06 -2.75
N CYS A 179 -10.38 -5.90 -1.73
CA CYS A 179 -11.33 -6.29 -0.68
C CYS A 179 -11.19 -5.42 0.60
N GLY A 180 -10.37 -4.36 0.55
CA GLY A 180 -10.25 -3.40 1.64
C GLY A 180 -11.45 -2.46 1.75
N SER A 181 -11.62 -1.86 2.92
CA SER A 181 -12.42 -0.63 3.07
C SER A 181 -11.53 0.58 2.77
N GLY A 182 -12.14 1.71 2.44
CA GLY A 182 -11.38 2.92 2.14
C GLY A 182 -12.22 3.94 1.42
N PHE A 183 -11.60 4.67 0.50
CA PHE A 183 -12.25 5.77 -0.21
C PHE A 183 -12.01 5.65 -1.70
N ASN A 184 -12.98 6.13 -2.47
CA ASN A 184 -12.80 6.56 -3.84
C ASN A 184 -12.81 8.08 -3.89
N GLY A 185 -12.06 8.65 -4.83
CA GLY A 185 -12.01 10.09 -5.06
C GLY A 185 -10.70 10.70 -4.56
N LYS A 186 -10.77 11.96 -4.13
CA LYS A 186 -9.59 12.72 -3.70
C LYS A 186 -9.96 13.78 -2.68
N PHE A 187 -8.95 14.25 -1.97
CA PHE A 187 -9.10 15.42 -1.10
C PHE A 187 -7.87 16.33 -1.17
N LEU A 188 -8.11 17.61 -0.94
CA LEU A 188 -7.10 18.64 -0.85
C LEU A 188 -6.82 18.95 0.61
N THR A 189 -5.54 18.99 0.98
CA THR A 189 -5.07 19.27 2.34
C THR A 189 -3.90 20.25 2.34
N PHE A 190 -3.60 20.77 3.52
CA PHE A 190 -2.41 21.59 3.77
C PHE A 190 -1.13 20.75 3.67
N GLY A 191 0.02 21.42 3.65
CA GLY A 191 1.33 20.78 3.60
C GLY A 191 1.66 19.84 4.76
N TYR A 192 0.89 19.88 5.85
CA TYR A 192 1.06 19.03 7.02
C TYR A 192 -0.29 18.43 7.48
N PRO A 193 -0.35 17.12 7.81
CA PRO A 193 0.74 16.14 7.76
C PRO A 193 1.13 15.81 6.31
N SER A 194 2.44 15.76 6.04
CA SER A 194 2.96 15.46 4.70
C SER A 194 2.98 13.96 4.47
N VAL A 195 2.40 13.50 3.36
CA VAL A 195 2.31 12.08 3.04
C VAL A 195 3.04 11.73 1.75
N THR A 196 3.38 10.45 1.59
CA THR A 196 3.95 9.91 0.36
C THR A 196 3.04 8.87 -0.26
N HIS A 197 3.27 8.58 -1.54
CA HIS A 197 2.67 7.43 -2.18
C HIS A 197 2.94 6.16 -1.36
N SER A 198 1.97 5.25 -1.35
CA SER A 198 2.01 4.00 -0.61
C SER A 198 2.03 4.10 0.92
N GLN A 199 1.68 5.26 1.48
CA GLN A 199 1.52 5.43 2.92
C GLN A 199 0.09 5.09 3.37
N VAL A 200 -0.06 4.52 4.56
CA VAL A 200 -1.39 4.35 5.18
C VAL A 200 -1.74 5.64 5.93
N ILE A 201 -2.94 6.15 5.69
CA ILE A 201 -3.50 7.35 6.31
C ILE A 201 -4.82 7.00 7.01
N HIS A 202 -5.20 7.83 7.98
CA HIS A 202 -6.50 7.71 8.64
C HIS A 202 -7.33 8.94 8.33
N VAL A 203 -8.40 8.76 7.56
CA VAL A 203 -9.38 9.82 7.29
C VAL A 203 -10.52 9.68 8.27
N ILE A 204 -10.78 10.74 9.02
CA ILE A 204 -11.80 10.82 10.07
C ILE A 204 -12.82 11.88 9.68
N ASP A 205 -14.09 11.49 9.72
CA ASP A 205 -15.22 12.38 9.63
C ASP A 205 -16.03 12.26 10.92
N LEU A 206 -16.05 13.33 11.72
CA LEU A 206 -16.74 13.35 13.01
C LEU A 206 -18.25 13.49 12.84
N ASP A 207 -18.70 14.13 11.76
CA ASP A 207 -20.12 14.35 11.46
C ASP A 207 -20.73 13.08 10.85
N HIS A 208 -19.94 12.34 10.07
CA HIS A 208 -20.34 11.08 9.44
C HIS A 208 -19.36 9.95 9.81
N PRO A 209 -19.52 9.29 10.98
CA PRO A 209 -18.61 8.22 11.41
C PRO A 209 -18.50 7.05 10.44
N SER A 210 -19.54 6.77 9.64
CA SER A 210 -19.50 5.78 8.56
C SER A 210 -18.52 6.12 7.42
N ARG A 211 -18.12 7.40 7.32
CA ARG A 211 -17.12 7.93 6.38
C ARG A 211 -15.71 8.00 7.00
N THR A 212 -15.49 7.33 8.14
CA THR A 212 -14.16 7.21 8.76
C THR A 212 -13.52 5.88 8.39
N ALA A 213 -12.35 5.92 7.76
CA ALA A 213 -11.61 4.71 7.40
C ALA A 213 -10.10 4.95 7.30
N LYS A 214 -9.34 3.87 7.50
CA LYS A 214 -7.93 3.81 7.11
C LYS A 214 -7.86 3.52 5.62
N SER A 215 -6.88 4.13 4.95
CA SER A 215 -6.73 4.01 3.50
C SER A 215 -5.25 4.08 3.10
N PHE A 216 -4.94 3.49 1.96
CA PHE A 216 -3.63 3.56 1.33
C PHE A 216 -3.57 4.73 0.34
N VAL A 217 -2.48 5.50 0.33
CA VAL A 217 -2.30 6.61 -0.61
C VAL A 217 -1.89 6.05 -1.98
N GLU A 218 -2.84 6.03 -2.92
CA GLU A 218 -2.60 5.62 -4.31
C GLU A 218 -1.90 6.71 -5.11
N LYS A 219 -2.17 7.98 -4.83
CA LYS A 219 -1.48 9.10 -5.47
C LYS A 219 -1.42 10.28 -4.52
N VAL A 220 -0.35 11.05 -4.61
CA VAL A 220 -0.25 12.35 -3.96
C VAL A 220 0.41 13.33 -4.93
N THR A 221 -0.20 14.50 -5.10
CA THR A 221 0.35 15.60 -5.87
C THR A 221 0.63 16.76 -4.93
N LYS A 222 1.86 17.24 -4.92
CA LYS A 222 2.34 18.29 -4.02
C LYS A 222 2.55 19.56 -4.81
N THR A 223 1.91 20.65 -4.41
CA THR A 223 2.04 21.95 -5.07
C THR A 223 2.61 22.98 -4.11
N PHE A 224 3.62 23.70 -4.57
CA PHE A 224 4.25 24.81 -3.87
C PHE A 224 3.97 26.08 -4.66
N GLY A 225 3.34 27.08 -4.05
CA GLY A 225 3.03 28.35 -4.71
C GLY A 225 2.74 29.45 -3.72
N MET A 226 2.25 30.59 -4.23
CA MET A 226 1.90 31.75 -3.41
C MET A 226 0.86 31.43 -2.32
N ASN A 227 0.02 30.41 -2.54
CA ASN A 227 -1.01 29.94 -1.60
C ASN A 227 -0.47 28.91 -0.58
N GLY A 228 0.85 28.82 -0.44
CA GLY A 228 1.56 27.92 0.45
C GLY A 228 1.75 26.51 -0.12
N TYR A 229 2.09 25.59 0.78
CA TYR A 229 2.28 24.17 0.45
C TYR A 229 0.95 23.43 0.60
N ARG A 230 0.51 22.77 -0.48
CA ARG A 230 -0.73 21.97 -0.55
C ARG A 230 -0.45 20.56 -1.04
N GLN A 231 -1.31 19.63 -0.66
CA GLN A 231 -1.27 18.24 -1.13
C GLN A 231 -2.66 17.83 -1.61
N GLU A 232 -2.74 17.31 -2.81
CA GLU A 232 -3.92 16.60 -3.32
C GLU A 232 -3.65 15.10 -3.20
N ILE A 233 -4.52 14.39 -2.47
CA ILE A 233 -4.31 12.98 -2.11
C ILE A 233 -5.46 12.16 -2.68
N TRP A 234 -5.11 11.05 -3.34
CA TRP A 234 -6.04 10.01 -3.77
C TRP A 234 -5.88 8.81 -2.84
N PRO A 235 -6.75 8.68 -1.84
CA PRO A 235 -6.85 7.47 -1.04
C PRO A 235 -7.45 6.32 -1.86
N GLY A 236 -7.02 5.10 -1.57
CA GLY A 236 -7.55 3.86 -2.12
C GLY A 236 -8.10 2.93 -1.03
N PHE A 237 -7.98 1.63 -1.25
CA PHE A 237 -8.45 0.62 -0.31
C PHE A 237 -7.34 0.13 0.61
N PHE A 238 -7.68 -0.12 1.86
CA PHE A 238 -6.80 -0.73 2.83
C PHE A 238 -7.49 -1.93 3.46
N PHE A 239 -6.89 -3.11 3.29
CA PHE A 239 -7.31 -4.31 4.00
C PHE A 239 -6.54 -4.39 5.32
N GLU A 240 -7.21 -4.15 6.44
CA GLU A 240 -6.59 -4.35 7.75
C GLU A 240 -6.44 -5.85 8.02
N PRO A 241 -5.22 -6.38 8.21
CA PRO A 241 -5.02 -7.79 8.49
C PRO A 241 -5.71 -8.15 9.81
N PRO A 242 -6.30 -9.36 9.93
CA PRO A 242 -6.97 -9.77 11.16
C PRO A 242 -6.01 -9.71 12.35
N LYS A 243 -6.41 -9.00 13.41
CA LYS A 243 -5.65 -8.92 14.66
C LYS A 243 -5.40 -10.36 15.17
N LYS A 244 -4.14 -10.77 15.32
CA LYS A 244 -3.79 -12.08 15.92
C LYS A 244 -4.42 -12.14 17.31
N SER A 245 -5.39 -13.03 17.50
CA SER A 245 -6.11 -13.23 18.77
C SER A 245 -5.11 -13.53 19.89
N GLY A 246 -4.98 -12.58 20.81
CA GLY A 246 -4.08 -12.69 21.97
C GLY A 246 -4.20 -11.52 22.94
N SER A 247 -4.73 -10.36 22.52
CA SER A 247 -5.08 -9.27 23.42
C SER A 247 -6.59 -9.28 23.66
N LYS A 248 -7.00 -9.50 24.92
CA LYS A 248 -8.39 -9.29 25.37
C LYS A 248 -8.83 -7.88 24.97
N PRO A 249 -10.07 -7.70 24.47
CA PRO A 249 -10.57 -6.37 24.17
C PRO A 249 -10.64 -5.54 25.47
N PRO A 250 -10.19 -4.28 25.46
CA PRO A 250 -10.41 -3.38 26.58
C PRO A 250 -11.91 -3.20 26.81
N LYS A 251 -12.33 -3.21 28.09
CA LYS A 251 -13.73 -3.33 28.56
C LYS A 251 -14.72 -2.25 28.09
N ASN A 252 -14.34 -1.30 27.23
CA ASN A 252 -15.17 -0.15 26.84
C ASN A 252 -15.45 0.00 25.33
N GLU A 253 -15.06 -0.95 24.47
CA GLU A 253 -15.42 -0.90 23.03
C GLU A 253 -16.82 -1.45 22.71
N SER A 254 -17.60 -1.90 23.71
CA SER A 254 -18.93 -2.49 23.53
C SER A 254 -20.03 -1.52 23.09
N LYS A 255 -19.72 -0.25 22.76
CA LYS A 255 -20.70 0.73 22.26
C LYS A 255 -20.65 1.01 20.76
N PHE A 256 -19.67 0.48 20.02
CA PHE A 256 -19.53 0.73 18.58
C PHE A 256 -19.47 -0.53 17.72
N ARG A 257 -19.89 -1.67 18.27
CA ARG A 257 -19.98 -2.91 17.52
C ARG A 257 -21.38 -3.03 16.91
N ASN A 258 -21.53 -2.60 15.66
CA ASN A 258 -22.63 -3.06 14.82
C ASN A 258 -22.38 -4.53 14.45
N ASP A 259 -22.62 -5.44 15.39
CA ASP A 259 -22.82 -6.85 15.08
C ASP A 259 -24.22 -6.98 14.45
N TYR A 260 -24.34 -6.67 13.16
CA TYR A 260 -25.56 -6.98 12.41
C TYR A 260 -25.57 -8.50 12.18
N THR A 261 -26.22 -9.24 13.07
CA THR A 261 -26.65 -10.60 12.77
C THR A 261 -27.78 -10.49 11.75
N GLY A 262 -27.51 -10.89 10.50
CA GLY A 262 -28.54 -11.00 9.47
C GLY A 262 -29.72 -11.85 9.93
N PRO A 263 -30.88 -11.77 9.26
CA PRO A 263 -32.07 -12.51 9.66
C PRO A 263 -31.78 -14.01 9.68
N GLN A 264 -32.00 -14.66 10.82
CA GLN A 264 -31.94 -16.11 10.95
C GLN A 264 -33.21 -16.74 10.35
N PRO A 265 -33.10 -17.92 9.73
CA PRO A 265 -34.25 -18.66 9.18
C PRO A 265 -35.24 -19.13 10.24
#